data_AF-A0A7Z0PFV1-F1
#
_entry.id   AF-A0A7Z0PFV1-F1
#
_cell.length_a   1.000
_cell.length_b   1.000
_cell.length_c   1.000
_cell.angle_alpha   90.00
_cell.angle_beta   90.00
_cell.angle_gamma   90.00
#
_symmetry.space_group_name_H-M   'P 1'
#
loop_
_entity.id
_entity.type
_entity.pdbx_description
1 polymer ?
#
loop_
_entity_poly.entity_id
_entity_poly.type
_entity_poly.pdbx_seq_one_letter_code
_entity_poly.pdbx_strand_id
1 'polypeptide(L)'
;KDGKLEVKLSKELKELTSAEFKDADGNTTVINPTSITLTPSGKDPVVLSNTGLNNGGNKITNVADGTEESDAINKGQLDAASKASKTEITANEDEAANETTGNVILTSKEDDKDGHVIYNVKLNDKIVLGTGDKQVIVDGTTGQITAGNITINTGNLGTINNLTNTTWNPSKPVAVSGQAATEDQLKTVTDHINSEIANYGFKVIAGKEGTGTTTGTVEETKVS
;
A
#
# COMPACT_ATOMS: atom_id res chain seq x y z
N LYS A 1 -17.33 92.20 44.82
CA LYS A 1 -17.27 91.55 43.49
C LYS A 1 -16.76 90.14 43.73
N ASP A 2 -17.64 89.14 43.70
CA ASP A 2 -17.23 87.74 43.85
C ASP A 2 -16.56 87.27 42.55
N GLY A 3 -15.24 87.10 42.60
CA GLY A 3 -14.43 86.64 41.47
C GLY A 3 -14.48 85.12 41.35
N LYS A 4 -15.47 84.57 40.66
CA LYS A 4 -15.52 83.13 40.34
C LYS A 4 -14.65 82.86 39.10
N LEU A 5 -13.62 82.04 39.27
CA LEU A 5 -12.86 81.48 38.14
C LEU A 5 -13.58 80.22 37.62
N GLU A 6 -13.85 80.17 36.32
CA GLU A 6 -14.33 78.95 35.67
C GLU A 6 -13.21 78.34 34.82
N VAL A 7 -12.69 77.21 35.29
CA VAL A 7 -11.73 76.38 34.54
C VAL A 7 -12.51 75.22 33.94
N LYS A 8 -12.39 75.02 32.62
CA LYS A 8 -13.03 73.92 31.88
C LYS A 8 -12.02 73.34 30.90
N LEU A 9 -12.06 72.03 30.70
CA LEU A 9 -11.34 71.40 29.60
C LEU A 9 -12.05 71.69 28.28
N SER A 10 -11.27 71.88 27.22
CA SER A 10 -11.79 71.93 25.86
C SER A 10 -12.46 70.60 25.49
N LYS A 11 -13.53 70.66 24.69
CA LYS A 11 -14.22 69.46 24.18
C LYS A 11 -13.34 68.65 23.21
N GLU A 12 -12.43 69.33 22.52
CA GLU A 12 -11.41 68.74 21.66
C GLU A 12 -10.03 69.10 22.21
N LEU A 13 -9.18 68.09 22.42
CA LEU A 13 -7.78 68.27 22.79
C LEU A 13 -6.92 67.87 21.58
N LYS A 14 -6.13 68.81 21.06
CA LYS A 14 -5.28 68.63 19.86
C LYS A 14 -3.82 68.84 20.22
N GLU A 15 -2.91 68.30 19.41
CA GLU A 15 -1.45 68.45 19.53
C GLU A 15 -0.86 67.92 20.85
N LEU A 16 -1.57 67.02 21.54
CA LEU A 16 -1.05 66.31 22.71
C LEU A 16 -0.03 65.26 22.28
N THR A 17 1.03 65.09 23.08
CA THR A 17 2.08 64.10 22.84
C THR A 17 1.76 62.73 23.47
N SER A 18 1.05 62.70 24.60
CA SER A 18 0.57 61.46 25.23
C SER A 18 -0.51 61.71 26.28
N ALA A 19 -1.22 60.65 26.65
CA ALA A 19 -1.99 60.52 27.88
C ALA A 19 -1.62 59.20 28.56
N GLU A 20 -1.35 59.24 29.87
CA GLU A 20 -1.01 58.06 30.69
C GLU A 20 -2.02 57.89 31.82
N PHE A 21 -2.49 56.66 31.99
CA PHE A 21 -3.29 56.22 33.13
C PHE A 21 -2.52 55.14 33.87
N LYS A 22 -2.39 55.28 35.17
CA LYS A 22 -1.70 54.33 36.03
C LYS A 22 -2.60 53.93 37.18
N ASP A 23 -2.73 52.64 37.44
CA ASP A 23 -3.42 52.13 38.62
C ASP A 23 -2.47 51.92 39.81
N ALA A 24 -3.04 51.54 40.96
CA ALA A 24 -2.28 51.28 42.18
C ALA A 24 -1.37 50.04 42.06
N ASP A 25 -1.70 49.11 41.16
CA ASP A 25 -0.94 47.87 40.92
C ASP A 25 0.24 48.08 39.96
N GLY A 26 0.40 49.31 39.45
CA GLY A 26 1.50 49.70 38.58
C GLY A 26 1.26 49.39 37.10
N ASN A 27 0.05 48.98 36.72
CA ASN A 27 -0.33 48.83 35.33
C ASN A 27 -0.46 50.21 34.70
N THR A 28 0.01 50.38 33.47
CA THR A 28 -0.10 51.64 32.74
C THR A 28 -0.85 51.47 31.42
N THR A 29 -1.69 52.43 31.08
CA THR A 29 -2.24 52.60 29.73
C THR A 29 -1.71 53.91 29.17
N VAL A 30 -1.01 53.84 28.05
CA VAL A 30 -0.46 55.00 27.34
C VAL A 30 -1.13 55.12 25.99
N ILE A 31 -1.68 56.29 25.68
CA ILE A 31 -2.17 56.67 24.36
C ILE A 31 -1.25 57.76 23.83
N ASN A 32 -0.66 57.54 22.66
CA ASN A 32 0.19 58.50 21.99
C ASN A 32 -0.07 58.46 20.46
N PRO A 33 0.53 59.34 19.64
CA PRO A 33 0.27 59.38 18.20
C PRO A 33 0.56 58.09 17.43
N THR A 34 1.35 57.16 17.98
CA THR A 34 1.76 55.92 17.31
C THR A 34 1.13 54.66 17.90
N SER A 35 0.63 54.70 19.14
CA SER A 35 0.09 53.51 19.80
C SER A 35 -0.94 53.77 20.90
N ILE A 36 -1.71 52.72 21.17
CA ILE A 36 -2.42 52.49 22.43
C ILE A 36 -1.76 51.28 23.08
N THR A 37 -1.16 51.48 24.25
CA THR A 37 -0.37 50.47 24.94
C THR A 37 -0.89 50.27 26.35
N LEU A 38 -1.33 49.06 26.68
CA LEU A 38 -1.50 48.60 28.05
C LEU A 38 -0.25 47.81 28.46
N THR A 39 0.43 48.25 29.51
CA THR A 39 1.57 47.55 30.11
C THR A 39 1.15 47.05 31.50
N PRO A 40 0.73 45.78 31.63
CA PRO A 40 0.47 45.20 32.93
C PRO A 40 1.79 44.95 33.68
N SER A 41 1.76 45.09 35.00
CA SER A 41 2.90 44.77 35.86
C SER A 41 3.24 43.28 35.74
N GLY A 42 4.49 42.98 35.37
CA GLY A 42 5.01 41.61 35.26
C GLY A 42 4.46 40.77 34.10
N LYS A 43 3.82 41.37 33.08
CA LYS A 43 3.35 40.69 31.87
C LYS A 43 3.76 41.44 30.60
N ASP A 44 3.64 40.76 29.46
CA ASP A 44 3.88 41.38 28.16
C ASP A 44 2.82 42.45 27.84
N PRO A 45 3.20 43.58 27.23
CA PRO A 45 2.26 44.63 26.86
C PRO A 45 1.25 44.20 25.79
N VAL A 46 0.05 44.77 25.86
CA VAL A 46 -0.95 44.74 24.78
C VAL A 46 -0.82 46.06 24.01
N VAL A 47 -0.55 45.99 22.71
CA VAL A 47 -0.23 47.16 21.89
C VAL A 47 -1.05 47.15 20.62
N LEU A 48 -1.80 48.22 20.37
CA LEU A 48 -2.30 48.57 19.05
C LEU A 48 -1.45 49.70 18.49
N SER A 49 -0.83 49.50 17.33
CA SER A 49 0.02 50.51 16.67
C SER A 49 -0.23 50.56 15.15
N ASN A 50 0.48 51.46 14.47
CA ASN A 50 0.51 51.52 13.01
C ASN A 50 1.10 50.27 12.32
N THR A 51 1.66 49.33 13.07
CA THR A 51 2.17 48.05 12.55
C THR A 51 1.25 46.86 12.87
N GLY A 52 0.15 47.07 13.59
CA GLY A 52 -0.83 46.02 13.91
C GLY A 52 -1.12 45.89 15.41
N LEU A 53 -1.59 44.70 15.79
CA LEU A 53 -1.98 44.35 17.16
C LEU A 53 -1.02 43.30 17.74
N ASN A 54 -0.49 43.57 18.93
CA ASN A 54 0.16 42.59 19.79
C ASN A 54 -0.71 42.37 21.04
N ASN A 55 -1.16 41.13 21.26
CA ASN A 55 -2.03 40.80 22.40
C ASN A 55 -1.26 40.32 23.65
N GLY A 56 0.06 40.47 23.70
CA GLY A 56 0.88 40.18 24.90
C GLY A 56 0.75 38.74 25.40
N GLY A 57 0.66 37.78 24.48
CA GLY A 57 0.49 36.36 24.81
C GLY A 57 -0.89 35.97 25.35
N ASN A 58 -1.85 36.91 25.43
CA ASN A 58 -3.20 36.61 25.88
C ASN A 58 -4.02 35.89 24.80
N LYS A 59 -5.02 35.13 25.23
CA LYS A 59 -6.05 34.59 24.32
C LYS A 59 -6.92 35.73 23.79
N ILE A 60 -7.25 35.68 22.50
CA ILE A 60 -8.33 36.49 21.92
C ILE A 60 -9.60 35.63 21.98
N THR A 61 -10.54 36.02 22.83
CA THR A 61 -11.81 35.29 23.02
C THR A 61 -12.94 35.95 22.24
N ASN A 62 -14.04 35.22 22.03
CA ASN A 62 -15.24 35.70 21.32
C ASN A 62 -14.96 36.13 19.87
N VAL A 63 -14.05 35.43 19.18
CA VAL A 63 -13.86 35.57 17.74
C VAL A 63 -14.92 34.73 17.02
N ALA A 64 -15.82 35.39 16.30
CA ALA A 64 -16.81 34.72 15.45
C ALA A 64 -16.11 33.89 14.35
N ASP A 65 -16.86 32.97 13.71
CA ASP A 65 -16.32 32.23 12.57
C ASP A 65 -15.98 33.20 11.44
N GLY A 66 -14.76 33.11 10.91
CA GLY A 66 -14.35 33.86 9.72
C GLY A 66 -15.03 33.33 8.47
N THR A 67 -15.53 34.21 7.62
CA THR A 67 -16.25 33.86 6.38
C THR A 67 -15.56 34.41 5.12
N GLU A 68 -14.71 35.42 5.27
CA GLU A 68 -13.94 36.03 4.18
C GLU A 68 -12.45 35.63 4.24
N GLU A 69 -11.71 35.81 3.14
CA GLU A 69 -10.31 35.37 3.00
C GLU A 69 -9.35 35.97 4.05
N SER A 70 -9.64 37.18 4.53
CA SER A 70 -8.80 37.90 5.50
C SER A 70 -9.32 37.85 6.94
N ASP A 71 -10.38 37.10 7.22
CA ASP A 71 -10.89 36.95 8.57
C ASP A 71 -9.96 36.08 9.43
N ALA A 72 -9.91 36.37 10.72
CA ALA A 72 -9.28 35.46 11.66
C ALA A 72 -10.12 34.18 11.80
N ILE A 73 -9.46 33.03 11.88
CA ILE A 73 -10.13 31.75 12.19
C ILE A 73 -10.11 31.51 13.70
N ASN A 74 -11.20 30.92 14.22
CA ASN A 74 -11.24 30.45 15.60
C ASN A 74 -10.94 28.94 15.70
N LYS A 75 -10.80 28.43 16.93
CA LYS A 75 -10.48 27.01 17.17
C LYS A 75 -11.57 26.07 16.62
N GLY A 76 -12.84 26.47 16.65
CA GLY A 76 -13.95 25.65 16.15
C GLY A 76 -13.82 25.36 14.65
N GLN A 77 -13.44 26.37 13.87
CA GLN A 77 -13.15 26.21 12.44
C GLN A 77 -11.95 25.29 12.18
N LEU A 78 -10.87 25.45 12.97
CA LEU A 78 -9.71 24.57 12.87
C LEU A 78 -10.06 23.11 13.21
N ASP A 79 -10.76 22.87 14.32
CA ASP A 79 -11.19 21.53 14.73
C ASP A 79 -12.10 20.89 13.68
N ALA A 80 -13.01 21.66 13.08
CA ALA A 80 -13.89 21.19 12.01
C ALA A 80 -13.09 20.80 10.75
N ALA A 81 -12.11 21.62 10.33
CA ALA A 81 -11.23 21.32 9.21
C ALA A 81 -10.38 20.07 9.48
N SER A 82 -9.82 19.93 10.68
CA SER A 82 -9.07 18.74 11.09
C SER A 82 -9.93 17.48 11.09
N LYS A 83 -11.19 17.56 11.56
CA LYS A 83 -12.12 16.43 11.53
C LYS A 83 -12.60 16.07 10.11
N ALA A 84 -12.69 17.06 9.22
CA ALA A 84 -13.06 16.85 7.83
C ALA A 84 -11.92 16.24 7.00
N SER A 85 -10.66 16.48 7.39
CA SER A 85 -9.49 15.86 6.76
C SER A 85 -9.50 14.35 6.99
N LYS A 86 -9.76 13.58 5.94
CA LYS A 86 -9.78 12.11 5.97
C LYS A 86 -8.92 11.57 4.85
N THR A 87 -8.09 10.59 5.17
CA THR A 87 -7.41 9.75 4.18
C THR A 87 -8.20 8.47 4.03
N GLU A 88 -8.71 8.20 2.82
CA GLU A 88 -9.41 6.98 2.48
C GLU A 88 -8.50 6.09 1.64
N ILE A 89 -8.32 4.85 2.10
CA ILE A 89 -7.66 3.78 1.36
C ILE A 89 -8.62 2.60 1.44
N THR A 90 -9.01 2.08 0.28
CA THR A 90 -9.80 0.86 0.18
C THR A 90 -9.04 -0.23 -0.57
N ALA A 91 -9.46 -1.48 -0.39
CA ALA A 91 -8.91 -2.63 -1.09
C ALA A 91 -10.04 -3.54 -1.55
N ASN A 92 -9.78 -4.38 -2.56
CA ASN A 92 -10.71 -5.43 -3.02
C ASN A 92 -12.16 -4.95 -3.24
N GLU A 93 -12.36 -3.91 -4.06
CA GLU A 93 -13.71 -3.34 -4.31
C GLU A 93 -14.34 -2.70 -3.06
N ASP A 94 -13.62 -1.75 -2.46
CA ASP A 94 -14.11 -0.92 -1.35
C ASP A 94 -14.31 -1.64 -0.01
N GLU A 95 -13.63 -2.77 0.21
CA GLU A 95 -13.55 -3.39 1.53
C GLU A 95 -12.82 -2.49 2.54
N ALA A 96 -13.36 -2.43 3.76
CA ALA A 96 -12.80 -1.66 4.86
C ALA A 96 -11.48 -2.27 5.38
N ALA A 97 -10.61 -1.40 5.91
CA ALA A 97 -9.40 -1.84 6.60
C ALA A 97 -9.74 -2.76 7.78
N ASN A 98 -8.92 -3.78 8.01
CA ASN A 98 -9.09 -4.87 8.98
C ASN A 98 -10.23 -5.86 8.68
N GLU A 99 -10.95 -5.69 7.57
CA GLU A 99 -12.06 -6.56 7.14
C GLU A 99 -11.86 -7.15 5.74
N THR A 100 -10.70 -6.91 5.12
CA THR A 100 -10.42 -7.34 3.75
C THR A 100 -10.41 -8.86 3.59
N THR A 101 -11.04 -9.37 2.53
CA THR A 101 -11.13 -10.81 2.21
C THR A 101 -10.47 -11.19 0.89
N GLY A 102 -10.16 -10.22 0.02
CA GLY A 102 -9.57 -10.46 -1.29
C GLY A 102 -8.04 -10.67 -1.29
N ASN A 103 -7.43 -10.33 -2.43
CA ASN A 103 -6.01 -10.51 -2.68
C ASN A 103 -5.12 -9.53 -1.90
N VAL A 104 -5.66 -8.36 -1.57
CA VAL A 104 -4.95 -7.34 -0.81
C VAL A 104 -5.45 -7.38 0.63
N ILE A 105 -4.53 -7.44 1.58
CA ILE A 105 -4.83 -7.25 3.00
C ILE A 105 -4.54 -5.80 3.35
N LEU A 106 -5.58 -5.09 3.78
CA LEU A 106 -5.48 -3.72 4.29
C LEU A 106 -5.73 -3.77 5.80
N THR A 107 -4.76 -3.30 6.57
CA THR A 107 -4.91 -3.15 8.03
C THR A 107 -4.68 -1.71 8.42
N SER A 108 -5.39 -1.24 9.45
CA SER A 108 -5.22 0.09 10.00
C SER A 108 -5.06 0.04 11.52
N LYS A 109 -4.28 0.98 12.06
CA LYS A 109 -4.16 1.24 13.50
C LYS A 109 -3.94 2.74 13.75
N GLU A 110 -4.38 3.24 14.89
CA GLU A 110 -4.01 4.58 15.35
C GLU A 110 -2.59 4.55 15.96
N ASP A 111 -1.79 5.60 15.74
CA ASP A 111 -0.52 5.77 16.48
C ASP A 111 -0.80 6.37 17.86
N ASP A 112 -0.26 5.73 18.89
CA ASP A 112 -0.49 6.12 20.28
C ASP A 112 0.09 7.50 20.67
N LYS A 113 0.91 8.13 19.81
CA LYS A 113 1.57 9.42 20.13
C LYS A 113 0.78 10.63 19.66
N ASP A 114 0.21 10.56 18.47
CA ASP A 114 -0.43 11.70 17.78
C ASP A 114 -1.80 11.35 17.16
N GLY A 115 -2.27 10.10 17.29
CA GLY A 115 -3.61 9.67 16.90
C GLY A 115 -3.84 9.58 15.39
N HIS A 116 -2.80 9.67 14.55
CA HIS A 116 -2.97 9.47 13.10
C HIS A 116 -3.15 7.99 12.77
N VAL A 117 -3.93 7.70 11.72
CA VAL A 117 -4.16 6.33 11.25
C VAL A 117 -3.01 5.89 10.34
N ILE A 118 -2.35 4.79 10.71
CA ILE A 118 -1.35 4.10 9.91
C ILE A 118 -2.03 2.97 9.15
N TYR A 119 -1.97 3.02 7.82
CA TYR A 119 -2.41 1.94 6.95
C TYR A 119 -1.23 1.08 6.52
N ASN A 120 -1.39 -0.24 6.61
CA ASN A 120 -0.44 -1.21 6.09
C ASN A 120 -1.11 -2.07 5.01
N VAL A 121 -0.48 -2.11 3.83
CA VAL A 121 -0.94 -2.84 2.65
C VAL A 121 0.00 -4.00 2.39
N LYS A 122 -0.54 -5.21 2.33
CA LYS A 122 0.21 -6.41 1.93
C LYS A 122 -0.62 -7.25 0.98
N LEU A 123 0.03 -8.14 0.25
CA LEU A 123 -0.67 -9.21 -0.45
C LEU A 123 -1.08 -10.31 0.55
N ASN A 124 -2.19 -10.98 0.28
CA ASN A 124 -2.60 -12.19 0.96
C ASN A 124 -1.66 -13.34 0.58
N ASP A 125 -1.51 -14.34 1.46
CA ASP A 125 -0.66 -15.51 1.20
C ASP A 125 -1.16 -16.31 -0.01
N LYS A 126 -2.48 -16.23 -0.26
CA LYS A 126 -3.14 -16.77 -1.44
C LYS A 126 -3.65 -15.65 -2.32
N ILE A 127 -3.22 -15.64 -3.57
CA ILE A 127 -3.65 -14.69 -4.59
C ILE A 127 -4.43 -15.41 -5.69
N VAL A 128 -5.63 -14.90 -5.98
CA VAL A 128 -6.55 -15.45 -6.97
C VAL A 128 -6.78 -14.40 -8.07
N LEU A 129 -6.34 -14.71 -9.28
CA LEU A 129 -6.49 -13.83 -10.45
C LEU A 129 -7.49 -14.43 -11.42
N GLY A 130 -8.51 -13.63 -11.77
CA GLY A 130 -9.60 -14.07 -12.63
C GLY A 130 -10.53 -15.09 -11.97
N THR A 131 -11.43 -15.64 -12.77
CA THR A 131 -12.49 -16.55 -12.32
C THR A 131 -12.71 -17.67 -13.34
N GLY A 132 -13.36 -18.76 -12.91
CA GLY A 132 -13.68 -19.90 -13.76
C GLY A 132 -12.43 -20.63 -14.30
N ASP A 133 -12.54 -21.19 -15.50
CA ASP A 133 -11.51 -22.07 -16.10
C ASP A 133 -10.19 -21.37 -16.44
N LYS A 134 -10.15 -20.04 -16.43
CA LYS A 134 -8.96 -19.22 -16.68
C LYS A 134 -8.34 -18.66 -15.40
N GLN A 135 -8.83 -19.09 -14.24
CA GLN A 135 -8.33 -18.66 -12.96
C GLN A 135 -6.86 -19.06 -12.79
N VAL A 136 -6.10 -18.16 -12.20
CA VAL A 136 -4.74 -18.43 -11.71
C VAL A 136 -4.72 -18.24 -10.21
N ILE A 137 -4.23 -19.25 -9.49
CA ILE A 137 -4.06 -19.21 -8.04
C ILE A 137 -2.57 -19.35 -7.75
N VAL A 138 -2.02 -18.41 -6.99
CA VAL A 138 -0.71 -18.54 -6.35
C VAL A 138 -0.96 -18.68 -4.86
N ASP A 139 -0.68 -19.87 -4.32
CA ASP A 139 -0.98 -20.21 -2.94
C ASP A 139 0.32 -20.44 -2.17
N GLY A 140 0.81 -19.39 -1.52
CA GLY A 140 2.02 -19.42 -0.70
C GLY A 140 1.88 -20.27 0.56
N THR A 141 0.66 -20.52 1.04
CA THR A 141 0.42 -21.37 2.23
C THR A 141 0.72 -22.85 1.93
N THR A 142 0.46 -23.26 0.69
CA THR A 142 0.72 -24.63 0.24
C THR A 142 1.91 -24.75 -0.71
N GLY A 143 2.51 -23.63 -1.13
CA GLY A 143 3.58 -23.61 -2.13
C GLY A 143 3.11 -24.03 -3.53
N GLN A 144 1.80 -23.96 -3.81
CA GLN A 144 1.20 -24.44 -5.06
C GLN A 144 0.84 -23.29 -6.01
N ILE A 145 0.88 -23.58 -7.30
CA ILE A 145 0.34 -22.69 -8.34
C ILE A 145 -0.66 -23.48 -9.17
N THR A 146 -1.84 -22.90 -9.40
CA THR A 146 -2.84 -23.43 -10.34
C THR A 146 -3.04 -22.42 -11.45
N ALA A 147 -3.01 -22.87 -12.71
CA ALA A 147 -3.27 -22.02 -13.86
C ALA A 147 -4.14 -22.79 -14.87
N GLY A 148 -5.44 -22.47 -14.89
CA GLY A 148 -6.42 -23.32 -15.56
C GLY A 148 -6.40 -24.75 -15.01
N ASN A 149 -6.22 -25.75 -15.87
CA ASN A 149 -6.14 -27.15 -15.46
C ASN A 149 -4.78 -27.57 -14.87
N ILE A 150 -3.72 -26.80 -15.11
CA ILE A 150 -2.36 -27.15 -14.68
C ILE A 150 -2.19 -26.84 -13.20
N THR A 151 -1.59 -27.78 -12.47
CA THR A 151 -1.23 -27.63 -11.05
C THR A 151 0.26 -27.90 -10.87
N ILE A 152 0.96 -26.98 -10.23
CA ILE A 152 2.39 -27.05 -9.94
C ILE A 152 2.58 -27.30 -8.45
N ASN A 153 3.55 -28.18 -8.15
CA ASN A 153 4.01 -28.50 -6.80
C ASN A 153 2.90 -29.10 -5.90
N THR A 154 1.99 -29.89 -6.49
CA THR A 154 0.94 -30.58 -5.73
C THR A 154 1.55 -31.44 -4.63
N GLY A 155 1.12 -31.22 -3.38
CA GLY A 155 1.67 -31.91 -2.22
C GLY A 155 3.15 -31.62 -1.93
N ASN A 156 3.70 -30.49 -2.41
CA ASN A 156 5.10 -30.11 -2.28
C ASN A 156 6.12 -31.07 -2.93
N LEU A 157 5.70 -31.76 -4.00
CA LEU A 157 6.51 -32.77 -4.67
C LEU A 157 7.45 -32.21 -5.76
N GLY A 158 7.36 -30.92 -6.09
CA GLY A 158 8.13 -30.29 -7.17
C GLY A 158 7.68 -30.70 -8.59
N THR A 159 6.48 -31.25 -8.73
CA THR A 159 5.97 -31.77 -10.01
C THR A 159 5.05 -30.78 -10.73
N ILE A 160 4.90 -30.96 -12.05
CA ILE A 160 3.88 -30.29 -12.86
C ILE A 160 2.88 -31.35 -13.28
N ASN A 161 1.63 -31.21 -12.81
CA ASN A 161 0.58 -32.20 -13.01
C ASN A 161 -0.51 -31.69 -13.98
N ASN A 162 -1.39 -32.60 -14.40
CA ASN A 162 -2.53 -32.35 -15.30
C ASN A 162 -2.15 -31.84 -16.70
N LEU A 163 -0.92 -32.08 -17.14
CA LEU A 163 -0.52 -31.93 -18.54
C LEU A 163 -1.33 -32.90 -19.43
N THR A 164 -1.78 -32.40 -20.57
CA THR A 164 -2.69 -33.16 -21.46
C THR A 164 -1.98 -33.94 -22.56
N ASN A 165 -0.67 -33.73 -22.76
CA ASN A 165 0.13 -34.46 -23.73
C ASN A 165 0.55 -35.83 -23.20
N THR A 166 -0.37 -36.78 -23.13
CA THR A 166 -0.14 -38.12 -22.55
C THR A 166 0.24 -39.19 -23.57
N THR A 167 0.15 -38.91 -24.88
CA THR A 167 0.42 -39.89 -25.94
C THR A 167 1.69 -39.58 -26.72
N TRP A 168 2.42 -40.62 -27.13
CA TRP A 168 3.56 -40.52 -28.06
C TRP A 168 3.40 -41.54 -29.19
N ASN A 169 3.71 -41.16 -30.44
CA ASN A 169 3.72 -42.07 -31.57
C ASN A 169 5.17 -42.48 -31.91
N PRO A 170 5.61 -43.70 -31.55
CA PRO A 170 6.99 -44.12 -31.80
C PRO A 170 7.30 -44.35 -33.29
N SER A 171 6.31 -44.74 -34.09
CA SER A 171 6.47 -44.96 -35.53
C SER A 171 6.57 -43.65 -36.32
N LYS A 172 6.18 -42.52 -35.72
CA LYS A 172 6.30 -41.18 -36.30
C LYS A 172 6.65 -40.17 -35.21
N PRO A 173 7.91 -40.19 -34.73
CA PRO A 173 8.32 -39.36 -33.59
C PRO A 173 8.41 -37.90 -34.00
N VAL A 174 7.40 -37.11 -33.61
CA VAL A 174 7.38 -35.65 -33.83
C VAL A 174 7.19 -34.97 -32.49
N ALA A 175 8.25 -34.33 -32.01
CA ALA A 175 8.19 -33.54 -30.78
C ALA A 175 7.56 -32.17 -31.04
N VAL A 176 6.79 -31.66 -30.07
CA VAL A 176 6.41 -30.25 -30.01
C VAL A 176 7.53 -29.51 -29.29
N SER A 177 8.28 -28.71 -30.05
CA SER A 177 9.44 -27.99 -29.52
C SER A 177 9.02 -27.02 -28.41
N GLY A 178 9.75 -27.04 -27.29
CA GLY A 178 9.50 -26.18 -26.12
C GLY A 178 8.39 -26.64 -25.18
N GLN A 179 7.66 -27.72 -25.51
CA GLN A 179 6.65 -28.30 -24.63
C GLN A 179 7.28 -29.32 -23.66
N ALA A 180 6.85 -29.29 -22.39
CA ALA A 180 7.23 -30.32 -21.42
C ALA A 180 6.61 -31.67 -21.79
N ALA A 181 7.38 -32.77 -21.68
CA ALA A 181 6.88 -34.13 -21.87
C ALA A 181 6.22 -34.68 -20.59
N THR A 182 5.30 -35.64 -20.73
CA THR A 182 4.70 -36.36 -19.59
C THR A 182 5.37 -37.70 -19.34
N GLU A 183 5.20 -38.23 -18.12
CA GLU A 183 5.65 -39.59 -17.78
C GLU A 183 4.96 -40.66 -18.63
N ASP A 184 3.70 -40.45 -19.05
CA ASP A 184 2.99 -41.35 -19.98
C ASP A 184 3.65 -41.42 -21.36
N GLN A 185 4.12 -40.29 -21.88
CA GLN A 185 4.89 -40.25 -23.13
C GLN A 185 6.22 -40.99 -22.97
N LEU A 186 6.92 -40.80 -21.85
CA LEU A 186 8.18 -41.49 -21.56
C LEU A 186 7.97 -43.00 -21.39
N LYS A 187 6.87 -43.41 -20.75
CA LYS A 187 6.48 -44.81 -20.65
C LYS A 187 6.22 -45.43 -22.03
N THR A 188 5.48 -44.73 -22.88
CA THR A 188 5.19 -45.19 -24.26
C THR A 188 6.49 -45.41 -25.06
N VAL A 189 7.46 -44.51 -24.93
CA VAL A 189 8.79 -44.67 -25.54
C VAL A 189 9.53 -45.89 -24.97
N THR A 190 9.51 -46.05 -23.64
CA THR A 190 10.19 -47.14 -22.94
C THR A 190 9.63 -48.50 -23.33
N ASP A 191 8.30 -48.63 -23.38
CA ASP A 191 7.62 -49.85 -23.81
C ASP A 191 7.93 -50.20 -25.26
N HIS A 192 7.96 -49.20 -26.16
CA HIS A 192 8.33 -49.41 -27.56
C HIS A 192 9.77 -49.92 -27.71
N ILE A 193 10.74 -49.34 -27.01
CA ILE A 193 12.14 -49.80 -27.03
C ILE A 193 12.24 -51.24 -26.51
N ASN A 194 11.58 -51.56 -25.40
CA ASN A 194 11.57 -52.90 -24.84
C ASN A 194 10.95 -53.92 -25.81
N SER A 195 9.90 -53.53 -26.53
CA SER A 195 9.27 -54.37 -27.56
C SER A 195 10.19 -54.60 -28.75
N GLU A 196 10.85 -53.57 -29.28
CA GLU A 196 11.79 -53.70 -30.40
C GLU A 196 12.98 -54.60 -30.01
N ILE A 197 13.59 -54.40 -28.83
CA ILE A 197 14.69 -55.25 -28.34
C ILE A 197 14.25 -56.73 -28.23
N ALA A 198 13.04 -56.98 -27.73
CA ALA A 198 12.48 -58.32 -27.66
C ALA A 198 12.28 -58.94 -29.05
N ASN A 199 11.85 -58.14 -30.04
CA ASN A 199 11.64 -58.57 -31.42
C ASN A 199 12.97 -58.91 -32.14
N TYR A 200 14.06 -58.19 -31.87
CA TYR A 200 15.39 -58.48 -32.44
C TYR A 200 16.12 -59.67 -31.76
N GLY A 201 15.49 -60.36 -30.80
CA GLY A 201 16.02 -61.57 -30.18
C GLY A 201 17.14 -61.35 -29.14
N PHE A 202 17.48 -60.10 -28.81
CA PHE A 202 18.56 -59.79 -27.87
C PHE A 202 18.07 -59.86 -26.40
N LYS A 203 17.77 -61.07 -25.91
CA LYS A 203 17.56 -61.31 -24.46
C LYS A 203 18.90 -61.46 -23.75
N VAL A 204 19.49 -60.36 -23.28
CA VAL A 204 20.63 -60.44 -22.35
C VAL A 204 20.09 -60.63 -20.94
N ILE A 205 20.06 -61.88 -20.49
CA ILE A 205 19.88 -62.21 -19.08
C ILE A 205 21.28 -62.42 -18.51
N ALA A 206 21.65 -61.70 -17.44
CA ALA A 206 22.94 -61.88 -16.79
C ALA A 206 23.16 -63.36 -16.44
N GLY A 207 24.26 -63.95 -16.96
CA GLY A 207 24.61 -65.36 -16.74
C GLY A 207 24.02 -66.36 -17.75
N LYS A 208 23.48 -65.93 -18.89
CA LYS A 208 23.03 -66.80 -19.99
C LYS A 208 23.67 -66.39 -21.33
N GLU A 209 23.94 -67.37 -22.21
CA GLU A 209 24.37 -67.10 -23.59
C GLU A 209 23.21 -66.43 -24.34
N GLY A 210 23.49 -65.31 -25.01
CA GLY A 210 22.50 -64.60 -25.82
C GLY A 210 22.22 -65.35 -27.11
N THR A 211 20.94 -65.57 -27.45
CA THR A 211 20.54 -66.24 -28.69
C THR A 211 20.05 -65.23 -29.72
N GLY A 212 20.89 -64.85 -30.68
CA GLY A 212 20.48 -64.05 -31.83
C GLY A 212 19.96 -64.94 -32.96
N THR A 213 18.86 -64.56 -33.62
CA THR A 213 18.41 -65.21 -34.86
C THR A 213 18.90 -64.42 -36.06
N THR A 214 19.86 -64.97 -36.80
CA THR A 214 20.22 -64.46 -38.13
C THR A 214 19.24 -64.99 -39.16
N THR A 215 18.56 -64.11 -39.90
CA THR A 215 17.85 -64.49 -41.12
C THR A 215 18.56 -63.86 -42.30
N GLY A 216 19.29 -64.70 -43.02
CA GLY A 216 19.92 -64.39 -44.29
C GLY A 216 20.13 -65.71 -45.03
N THR A 217 19.73 -65.78 -46.29
CA THR A 217 20.08 -66.89 -47.18
C THR A 217 21.60 -66.91 -47.32
N VAL A 218 22.24 -67.94 -46.79
CA VAL A 218 23.64 -68.22 -47.09
C VAL A 218 23.68 -68.74 -48.53
N GLU A 219 23.91 -67.85 -49.51
CA GLU A 219 24.33 -68.30 -50.83
C GLU A 219 25.79 -68.73 -50.75
N GLU A 220 26.03 -70.01 -50.45
CA GLU A 220 27.34 -70.60 -50.70
C GLU A 220 27.55 -70.72 -52.21
N THR A 221 28.20 -69.72 -52.80
CA THR A 221 28.74 -69.89 -54.16
C THR A 221 29.97 -70.78 -54.05
N LYS A 222 29.83 -72.05 -54.45
CA LYS A 222 30.95 -72.99 -54.54
C LYS A 222 31.92 -72.45 -55.59
N VAL A 223 33.11 -72.02 -55.16
CA VAL A 223 34.19 -71.63 -56.08
C VAL A 223 34.69 -72.92 -56.75
N SER A 224 34.45 -73.05 -58.05
CA SER A 224 35.02 -74.09 -58.91
C SER A 224 36.44 -73.73 -59.34
#